data_AF-A0A7V5QGJ1-F1
#
_entry.id   AF-A0A7V5QGJ1-F1
#
_cell.length_a   1.000
_cell.length_b   1.000
_cell.length_c   1.000
_cell.angle_alpha   90.00
_cell.angle_beta   90.00
_cell.angle_gamma   90.00
#
_symmetry.space_group_name_H-M   'P 1'
#
loop_
_entity.id
_entity.type
_entity.pdbx_description
1 polymer ?
#
loop_
_entity_poly.entity_id
_entity_poly.type
_entity_poly.pdbx_seq_one_letter_code
_entity_poly.pdbx_strand_id
1 'polypeptide(L)'
;MLPIFRSIKYKNQRVAVFIDVQNLYHSARAIYQKRVNFKELLEAAVGDRQLIRAWAYVVSTKTGEEKPFFEALSKLGIEIRVKELQEYYGGMKKADWDVGIAVDAIKVL
;
A
#
# COMPACT_ATOMS: atom_id res chain seq x y z
N MET A 1 -30.42 -7.81 -1.14
CA MET A 1 -29.50 -7.56 -2.26
C MET A 1 -28.30 -8.49 -2.10
N LEU A 2 -28.20 -9.52 -2.94
CA LEU A 2 -27.08 -10.46 -2.92
C LEU A 2 -25.82 -9.77 -3.48
N PRO A 3 -24.64 -9.91 -2.85
CA PRO A 3 -23.44 -9.26 -3.34
C PRO A 3 -23.00 -9.93 -4.67
N ILE A 4 -22.92 -9.13 -5.72
CA ILE A 4 -22.63 -9.54 -7.11
C ILE A 4 -21.19 -10.10 -7.27
N PHE A 5 -20.35 -10.05 -6.24
CA PHE A 5 -19.02 -10.67 -6.25
C PHE A 5 -18.70 -11.35 -4.92
N ARG A 6 -19.19 -12.57 -4.71
CA ARG A 6 -18.52 -13.46 -3.75
C ARG A 6 -17.29 -14.02 -4.46
N SER A 7 -16.17 -13.29 -4.38
CA SER A 7 -14.89 -13.76 -4.89
C SER A 7 -14.60 -15.14 -4.27
N ILE A 8 -14.51 -16.17 -5.11
CA ILE A 8 -14.15 -17.51 -4.65
C ILE A 8 -12.69 -17.44 -4.21
N LYS A 9 -12.45 -17.57 -2.90
CA LYS A 9 -11.10 -17.62 -2.33
C LYS A 9 -10.68 -19.07 -2.18
N TYR A 10 -9.70 -19.50 -2.97
CA TYR A 10 -9.10 -20.83 -2.83
C TYR A 10 -7.91 -20.76 -1.88
N LYS A 11 -7.80 -21.71 -0.94
CA LYS A 11 -6.72 -21.75 0.07
C LYS A 11 -5.31 -21.69 -0.54
N ASN A 12 -5.12 -22.32 -1.69
CA ASN A 12 -3.83 -22.38 -2.38
C ASN A 12 -3.64 -21.24 -3.39
N GLN A 13 -4.58 -20.30 -3.49
CA GLN A 13 -4.42 -19.12 -4.34
C GLN A 13 -3.23 -18.30 -3.81
N ARG A 14 -2.29 -17.99 -4.71
CA ARG A 14 -1.16 -17.10 -4.44
C ARG A 14 -1.60 -15.65 -4.64
N VAL A 15 -1.28 -14.78 -3.69
CA VAL A 15 -1.68 -13.37 -3.73
C VAL A 15 -0.52 -12.44 -3.42
N ALA A 16 -0.35 -11.43 -4.26
CA ALA A 16 0.50 -10.28 -3.96
C ALA A 16 -0.38 -9.11 -3.53
N VAL A 17 0.10 -8.32 -2.57
CA VAL A 17 -0.61 -7.14 -2.04
C VAL A 17 0.21 -5.90 -2.36
N PHE A 18 -0.42 -4.94 -3.04
CA PHE A 18 0.17 -3.65 -3.40
C PHE A 18 -0.59 -2.55 -2.67
N ILE A 19 0.12 -1.80 -1.81
CA ILE A 19 -0.46 -0.86 -0.86
C ILE A 19 -0.03 0.56 -1.25
N ASP A 20 -0.95 1.33 -1.85
CA ASP A 20 -0.78 2.77 -2.00
C ASP A 20 -1.04 3.45 -0.64
N VAL A 21 0.04 3.76 0.06
CA VAL A 21 -0.05 4.27 1.43
C VAL A 21 -0.63 5.68 1.47
N GLN A 22 -0.29 6.54 0.51
CA GLN A 22 -0.81 7.91 0.48
C GLN A 22 -2.30 7.92 0.22
N ASN A 23 -2.76 7.14 -0.77
CA ASN A 23 -4.19 7.05 -1.09
C ASN A 23 -5.00 6.55 0.11
N LEU A 24 -4.53 5.50 0.79
CA LEU A 24 -5.18 4.96 1.98
C LEU A 24 -5.18 5.94 3.15
N TYR A 25 -4.06 6.64 3.38
CA TYR A 25 -3.96 7.64 4.45
C TYR A 25 -4.96 8.79 4.24
N HIS A 26 -4.98 9.37 3.04
CA HIS A 26 -5.89 10.48 2.72
C HIS A 26 -7.34 10.04 2.79
N SER A 27 -7.67 8.86 2.25
CA SER A 27 -9.04 8.30 2.29
C SER A 27 -9.52 8.04 3.71
N ALA A 28 -8.69 7.39 4.54
CA ALA A 28 -9.05 7.07 5.92
C ALA A 28 -9.24 8.33 6.78
N ARG A 29 -8.43 9.36 6.55
CA ARG A 29 -8.58 10.65 7.22
C ARG A 29 -9.81 11.40 6.73
N ALA A 30 -10.03 11.48 5.42
CA ALA A 30 -11.16 12.23 4.87
C ALA A 30 -12.51 11.63 5.28
N ILE A 31 -12.66 10.30 5.17
CA ILE A 31 -13.94 9.61 5.37
C ILE A 31 -14.18 9.27 6.84
N TYR A 32 -13.15 8.81 7.54
CA TYR A 32 -13.29 8.23 8.88
C TYR A 32 -12.57 9.01 9.98
N GLN A 33 -11.80 10.05 9.64
CA GLN A 33 -10.94 10.81 10.56
C GLN A 33 -9.95 9.93 11.34
N LYS A 34 -9.63 8.74 10.82
CA LYS A 34 -8.85 7.70 11.51
C LYS A 34 -7.56 7.37 10.74
N ARG A 35 -6.66 6.65 11.42
CA ARG A 35 -5.46 6.05 10.81
C ARG A 35 -5.75 4.63 10.37
N VAL A 36 -5.08 4.19 9.32
CA VAL A 36 -5.17 2.81 8.81
C VAL A 36 -4.37 1.88 9.72
N ASN A 37 -4.93 0.73 10.05
CA ASN A 37 -4.21 -0.36 10.68
C ASN A 37 -3.66 -1.29 9.59
N PHE A 38 -2.37 -1.18 9.28
CA PHE A 38 -1.74 -1.93 8.19
C PHE A 38 -1.61 -3.43 8.45
N LYS A 39 -1.58 -3.84 9.73
CA LYS A 39 -1.57 -5.26 10.11
C LYS A 39 -2.90 -5.91 9.71
N GLU A 40 -4.00 -5.36 10.21
CA GLU A 40 -5.35 -5.85 9.91
C GLU A 40 -5.69 -5.71 8.42
N LEU A 41 -5.20 -4.66 7.76
CA LEU A 41 -5.34 -4.49 6.32
C LEU A 41 -4.69 -5.64 5.56
N LEU A 42 -3.45 -6.01 5.92
CA LEU A 42 -2.75 -7.11 5.26
C LEU A 42 -3.45 -8.44 5.54
N GLU A 43 -3.82 -8.72 6.80
CA GLU A 43 -4.53 -9.93 7.18
C GLU A 43 -5.86 -10.06 6.43
N ALA A 44 -6.66 -9.00 6.34
CA ALA A 44 -7.92 -8.98 5.59
C ALA A 44 -7.72 -9.11 4.07
N ALA A 45 -6.68 -8.47 3.53
CA ALA A 45 -6.35 -8.55 2.11
C ALA A 45 -5.92 -9.97 1.72
N VAL A 46 -5.17 -10.67 2.57
CA VAL A 46 -4.71 -12.03 2.29
C VAL A 46 -5.81 -13.05 2.58
N GLY A 47 -6.41 -13.02 3.77
CA GLY A 47 -7.34 -14.08 4.24
C GLY A 47 -6.65 -15.44 4.30
N ASP A 48 -7.37 -16.52 3.96
CA ASP A 48 -6.84 -17.91 4.01
C ASP A 48 -5.95 -18.29 2.81
N ARG A 49 -5.36 -17.32 2.12
CA ARG A 49 -4.61 -17.50 0.87
C ARG A 49 -3.10 -17.44 1.12
N GLN A 50 -2.32 -17.83 0.12
CA GLN A 50 -0.86 -17.83 0.20
C GLN A 50 -0.31 -16.45 -0.20
N LEU A 51 0.11 -15.64 0.79
CA LEU A 51 0.81 -14.39 0.51
C LEU A 51 2.16 -14.68 -0.14
N ILE A 52 2.40 -14.18 -1.36
CA ILE A 52 3.71 -14.28 -2.02
C ILE A 52 4.58 -13.06 -1.75
N ARG A 53 3.95 -11.88 -1.61
CA ARG A 53 4.64 -10.60 -1.44
C ARG A 53 3.66 -9.51 -1.01
N ALA A 54 4.12 -8.59 -0.16
CA ALA A 54 3.41 -7.37 0.17
C ALA A 54 4.32 -6.16 -0.06
N TRP A 55 3.87 -5.19 -0.85
CA TRP A 55 4.58 -3.95 -1.13
C TRP A 55 3.81 -2.73 -0.64
N ALA A 56 4.47 -1.90 0.18
CA ALA A 56 3.99 -0.58 0.54
C ALA A 56 4.74 0.49 -0.24
N TYR A 57 3.97 1.27 -1.00
CA TYR A 57 4.46 2.38 -1.79
C TYR A 57 4.34 3.66 -0.96
N VAL A 58 5.49 4.17 -0.52
CA VAL A 58 5.59 5.30 0.40
C VAL A 58 6.34 6.46 -0.23
N VAL A 59 6.14 7.64 0.32
CA VAL A 59 6.84 8.85 -0.09
C VAL A 59 7.69 9.33 1.07
N SER A 60 8.98 9.57 0.80
CA SER A 60 9.89 10.16 1.78
C SER A 60 9.94 11.68 1.64
N THR A 61 10.17 12.35 2.76
CA THR A 61 10.35 13.79 2.84
C THR A 61 11.78 14.12 3.27
N LYS A 62 12.22 15.36 3.04
CA LYS A 62 13.58 15.79 3.43
C LYS A 62 13.80 15.76 4.94
N THR A 63 12.73 15.81 5.75
CA THR A 63 12.82 15.78 7.22
C THR A 63 13.01 14.36 7.76
N GLY A 64 12.55 13.33 7.03
CA GLY A 64 12.70 11.92 7.42
C GLY A 64 11.84 11.52 8.62
N GLU A 65 10.83 12.31 8.99
CA GLU A 65 9.92 12.03 10.11
C GLU A 65 9.13 10.73 9.89
N GLU A 66 9.03 10.25 8.66
CA GLU A 66 8.34 9.02 8.28
C GLU A 66 9.11 7.72 8.59
N LYS A 67 10.40 7.80 8.98
CA LYS A 67 11.23 6.61 9.24
C LYS A 67 10.61 5.62 10.25
N PRO A 68 10.08 6.04 11.41
CA PRO A 68 9.48 5.10 12.36
C PRO A 68 8.26 4.37 11.77
N PHE A 69 7.52 5.04 10.89
CA PHE A 69 6.39 4.44 10.18
C PHE A 69 6.87 3.39 9.18
N PHE A 70 7.95 3.65 8.44
CA PHE A 70 8.55 2.66 7.55
C PHE A 70 9.04 1.43 8.32
N GLU A 71 9.75 1.63 9.43
CA GLU A 71 10.19 0.51 10.28
C GLU A 71 9.02 -0.33 10.79
N ALA A 72 7.90 0.31 11.15
CA ALA A 72 6.69 -0.40 11.56
C ALA A 72 6.12 -1.29 10.43
N LEU A 73 6.07 -0.79 9.19
CA LEU A 73 5.63 -1.58 8.03
C LEU A 73 6.56 -2.77 7.76
N SER A 74 7.89 -2.55 7.80
CA SER A 74 8.87 -3.62 7.61
C SER A 74 8.74 -4.72 8.66
N LYS A 75 8.47 -4.36 9.93
CA LYS A 75 8.23 -5.34 11.02
C LYS A 75 6.97 -6.18 10.80
N LEU A 76 6.03 -5.72 9.99
CA LEU A 76 4.84 -6.49 9.58
C LEU A 76 5.11 -7.42 8.39
N GLY A 77 6.36 -7.49 7.90
CA GLY A 77 6.71 -8.26 6.71
C GLY A 77 6.28 -7.61 5.39
N ILE A 78 5.98 -6.31 5.41
CA ILE A 78 5.64 -5.53 4.22
C ILE A 78 6.94 -4.91 3.68
N GLU A 79 7.33 -5.26 2.45
CA GLU A 79 8.50 -4.65 1.81
C GLU A 79 8.15 -3.24 1.33
N ILE A 80 9.09 -2.31 1.43
CA ILE A 80 8.83 -0.89 1.22
C ILE A 80 9.46 -0.42 -0.09
N ARG A 81 8.67 0.28 -0.90
CA ARG A 81 9.10 1.01 -2.08
C ARG A 81 9.02 2.49 -1.76
N VAL A 82 10.17 3.16 -1.71
CA VAL A 82 10.28 4.59 -1.36
C VAL A 82 10.48 5.42 -2.61
N LYS A 83 9.74 6.53 -2.72
CA LYS A 83 9.92 7.57 -3.74
C LYS A 83 10.11 8.90 -3.02
N GLU A 84 11.13 9.64 -3.43
CA GLU A 84 11.35 10.98 -2.90
C GLU A 84 10.32 11.94 -3.46
N LEU A 85 9.84 12.86 -2.60
CA LEU A 85 8.94 13.92 -3.03
C LEU A 85 9.64 14.81 -4.07
N GLN A 86 9.15 14.77 -5.32
CA GLN A 86 9.69 15.61 -6.39
C GLN A 86 9.09 17.00 -6.33
N GLU A 87 9.95 18.01 -6.29
CA GLU A 87 9.61 19.44 -6.37
C GLU A 87 9.91 19.91 -7.81
N TYR A 88 8.88 20.30 -8.55
CA TYR A 88 9.02 20.79 -9.92
C TYR A 88 9.32 22.29 -9.91
N TYR A 89 9.89 22.81 -11.02
CA TYR A 89 10.30 24.22 -11.19
C TYR A 89 9.21 25.27 -10.87
N GLY A 90 7.94 24.89 -10.83
CA GLY A 90 6.81 25.74 -10.43
C GLY A 90 6.35 25.59 -8.97
N GLY A 91 7.11 24.92 -8.10
CA GLY A 91 6.75 24.66 -6.70
C GLY A 91 5.71 23.56 -6.50
N MET A 92 5.16 23.00 -7.59
CA MET A 92 4.29 21.83 -7.55
C MET A 92 5.08 20.63 -7.01
N LYS A 93 4.52 19.94 -6.02
CA LYS A 93 5.08 18.70 -5.48
C LYS A 93 4.23 17.52 -5.94
N LYS A 94 4.83 16.51 -6.55
CA LYS A 94 4.14 15.26 -6.91
C LYS A 94 4.97 14.05 -6.48
N ALA A 95 4.26 13.03 -6.01
CA ALA A 95 4.81 11.72 -5.72
C ALA A 95 3.72 10.65 -5.79
N ASP A 96 3.01 10.55 -6.91
CA ASP A 96 2.10 9.44 -7.16
C ASP A 96 2.87 8.16 -7.48
N TRP A 97 2.25 7.02 -7.20
CA TRP A 97 2.80 5.69 -7.43
C TRP A 97 2.05 4.91 -8.51
N ASP A 98 1.05 5.51 -9.17
CA ASP A 98 0.12 4.83 -10.09
C ASP A 98 0.87 3.99 -11.14
N VAL A 99 1.83 4.62 -11.84
CA VAL A 99 2.64 3.94 -12.87
C VAL A 99 3.54 2.86 -12.25
N GLY A 100 4.16 3.15 -11.11
CA GLY A 100 5.07 2.21 -10.45
C GLY A 100 4.34 0.95 -10.00
N ILE A 101 3.18 1.11 -9.35
CA ILE A 101 2.31 0.03 -8.91
C ILE A 101 1.85 -0.81 -10.12
N ALA A 102 1.41 -0.16 -11.20
CA ALA A 102 0.95 -0.86 -12.40
C ALA A 102 2.06 -1.73 -13.02
N VAL A 103 3.26 -1.19 -13.17
CA VAL A 103 4.43 -1.91 -13.71
C VAL A 103 4.82 -3.08 -12.81
N ASP A 104 4.83 -2.87 -11.50
CA ASP A 104 5.18 -3.89 -10.52
C ASP A 104 4.14 -5.01 -10.46
N ALA A 105 2.86 -4.68 -10.58
CA ALA A 105 1.77 -5.66 -10.65
C ALA A 105 1.91 -6.57 -11.87
N ILE A 106 2.27 -6.02 -13.03
CA ILE A 106 2.51 -6.80 -14.26
C ILE A 106 3.74 -7.70 -14.13
N LYS A 107 4.79 -7.27 -13.41
CA LYS A 107 6.04 -8.05 -13.24
C LYS A 107 5.92 -9.21 -12.26
N VAL A 108 5.03 -9.10 -11.27
CA VAL A 108 4.89 -10.08 -10.17
C VAL A 108 3.85 -11.16 -10.46
N LEU A 109 2.83 -10.82 -11.27
CA LEU A 109 1.80 -11.76 -11.73
C LEU A 109 2.30 -12.61 -12.90
#